data_AF-A0A351SJW6-F1
#
_entry.id   AF-A0A351SJW6-F1
#
_cell.length_a   1.000
_cell.length_b   1.000
_cell.length_c   1.000
_cell.angle_alpha   90.00
_cell.angle_beta   90.00
_cell.angle_gamma   90.00
#
_symmetry.space_group_name_H-M   'P 1'
#
loop_
_entity.id
_entity.type
_entity.pdbx_description
1 polymer ?
#
loop_
_entity_poly.entity_id
_entity_poly.type
_entity_poly.pdbx_seq_one_letter_code
_entity_poly.pdbx_strand_id
1 'polypeptide(L)'
;MSAKTTYKWIGSSPVRPDGVDKVTGRANFGADHSEPGMIYGKVLRSPIAHGRIQSIDLAPALQIPGVLAAMCGDDFPDADAIQGMSSGESPADMRDIARNVMARDKVLYHGH
;
A
#
# COMPACT_ATOMS: atom_id res chain seq x y z
N MET A 1 45.49 23.09 2.67
CA MET A 1 44.43 22.44 3.46
C MET A 1 43.23 23.36 3.48
N SER A 2 42.04 22.90 3.07
CA SER A 2 40.83 23.74 3.06
C SER A 2 40.37 24.00 4.50
N ALA A 3 39.99 25.23 4.83
CA ALA A 3 39.46 25.58 6.15
C ALA A 3 38.18 24.78 6.41
N LYS A 4 38.11 24.13 7.58
CA LYS A 4 36.96 23.29 7.94
C LYS A 4 35.80 24.21 8.31
N THR A 5 34.81 24.35 7.43
CA THR A 5 33.58 25.10 7.72
C THR A 5 32.84 24.46 8.89
N THR A 6 32.67 25.20 9.98
CA THR A 6 31.86 24.77 11.12
C THR A 6 30.40 25.12 10.85
N TYR A 7 29.56 24.10 10.76
CA TYR A 7 28.12 24.27 10.59
C TYR A 7 27.41 24.19 11.94
N LYS A 8 26.34 24.96 12.11
CA LYS A 8 25.54 25.00 13.35
C LYS A 8 25.01 23.63 13.79
N TRP A 9 24.64 22.78 12.83
CA TRP A 9 23.97 21.50 13.09
C TRP A 9 24.74 20.28 12.61
N ILE A 10 25.53 20.40 11.53
CA ILE A 10 26.26 19.27 10.95
C ILE A 10 27.38 18.85 11.91
N GLY A 11 27.35 17.58 12.34
CA GLY A 11 28.29 17.02 13.32
C GLY A 11 27.93 17.31 14.78
N SER A 12 26.73 17.83 15.06
CA SER A 12 26.19 18.01 16.42
C SER A 12 25.12 16.97 16.75
N SER A 13 24.67 16.92 18.00
CA SER A 13 23.57 16.07 18.49
C SER A 13 22.34 16.91 18.86
N PRO A 14 21.60 17.47 17.88
CA PRO A 14 20.43 18.28 18.16
C PRO A 14 19.27 17.43 18.73
N VAL A 15 18.41 18.06 19.52
CA VAL A 15 17.18 17.42 20.01
C VAL A 15 16.27 17.13 18.83
N ARG A 16 15.85 15.88 18.69
CA ARG A 16 14.88 15.46 17.68
C ARG A 16 13.47 15.88 18.10
N PRO A 17 12.76 16.75 17.34
CA PRO A 17 11.47 17.30 17.74
C PRO A 17 10.39 16.26 18.05
N ASP A 18 10.31 15.19 17.24
CA ASP A 18 9.36 14.08 17.40
C ASP A 18 9.88 12.96 18.33
N GLY A 19 11.06 13.15 18.92
CA GLY A 19 11.75 12.12 19.69
C GLY A 19 10.99 11.71 20.95
N VAL A 20 10.53 12.70 21.74
CA VAL A 20 9.83 12.44 23.00
C VAL A 20 8.50 11.74 22.76
N ASP A 21 7.71 12.20 21.80
CA ASP A 21 6.38 11.62 21.53
C ASP A 21 6.46 10.16 21.08
N LYS A 22 7.44 9.82 20.26
CA LYS A 22 7.67 8.44 19.82
C LYS A 22 8.10 7.49 20.94
N VAL A 23 8.93 7.95 21.88
CA VAL A 23 9.40 7.09 23.00
C VAL A 23 8.43 7.06 24.18
N THR A 24 7.48 7.99 24.24
CA THR A 24 6.45 8.06 25.29
C THR A 24 5.10 7.48 24.85
N GLY A 25 4.96 7.08 23.58
CA GLY A 25 3.69 6.59 23.03
C GLY A 25 2.64 7.68 22.81
N ARG A 26 3.04 8.97 22.80
CA ARG A 26 2.14 10.10 22.50
C ARG A 26 1.99 10.37 21.01
N ALA A 27 2.88 9.82 20.18
CA ALA A 27 2.78 9.92 18.74
C ALA A 27 1.65 9.02 18.23
N ASN A 28 0.67 9.60 17.52
CA ASN A 28 -0.38 8.85 16.84
C ASN A 28 0.10 8.45 15.44
N PHE A 29 -0.01 7.17 15.13
CA PHE A 29 0.22 6.60 13.80
C PHE A 29 -1.10 6.26 13.14
N GLY A 30 -1.09 6.01 11.82
CA GLY A 30 -2.31 5.78 11.05
C GLY A 30 -3.24 4.68 11.61
N ALA A 31 -2.69 3.67 12.29
CA ALA A 31 -3.47 2.60 12.91
C ALA A 31 -4.10 2.99 14.27
N ASP A 32 -3.67 4.09 14.88
CA ASP A 32 -4.19 4.58 16.16
C ASP A 32 -5.47 5.43 15.98
N HIS A 33 -5.79 5.79 14.73
CA HIS A 33 -6.98 6.57 14.40
C HIS A 33 -8.21 5.68 14.27
N SER A 34 -9.34 6.16 14.76
CA SER A 34 -10.65 5.53 14.60
C SER A 34 -11.71 6.63 14.54
N GLU A 35 -12.55 6.57 13.50
CA GLU A 35 -13.57 7.59 13.22
C GLU A 35 -14.96 6.96 13.24
N PRO A 36 -16.02 7.72 13.61
CA PRO A 36 -17.39 7.24 13.51
C PRO A 36 -17.73 6.76 12.09
N GLY A 37 -18.20 5.52 11.96
CA GLY A 37 -18.55 4.91 10.67
C GLY A 37 -17.37 4.35 9.87
N MET A 38 -16.16 4.29 10.43
CA MET A 38 -15.00 3.68 9.78
C MET A 38 -15.25 2.19 9.49
N ILE A 39 -14.95 1.79 8.24
CA ILE A 39 -15.01 0.39 7.79
C ILE A 39 -13.62 -0.25 7.89
N TYR A 40 -13.59 -1.56 8.20
CA TYR A 40 -12.36 -2.33 8.30
C TYR A 40 -12.21 -3.25 7.09
N GLY A 41 -11.08 -3.14 6.40
CA GLY A 41 -10.74 -4.00 5.26
C GLY A 41 -9.86 -5.18 5.66
N LYS A 42 -9.99 -6.30 4.96
CA LYS A 42 -9.07 -7.44 5.05
C LYS A 42 -8.69 -7.89 3.65
N VAL A 43 -7.40 -8.10 3.41
CA VAL A 43 -6.88 -8.58 2.13
C VAL A 43 -6.58 -10.07 2.23
N LEU A 44 -7.24 -10.87 1.39
CA LEU A 44 -6.85 -12.25 1.13
C LEU A 44 -5.71 -12.24 0.13
N ARG A 45 -4.58 -12.86 0.49
CA ARG A 45 -3.37 -12.91 -0.34
C ARG A 45 -3.11 -14.30 -0.87
N SER A 46 -2.48 -14.38 -2.04
CA SER A 46 -2.08 -15.63 -2.66
C SER A 46 -1.11 -16.43 -1.77
N PRO A 47 -1.36 -17.73 -1.55
CA PRO A 47 -0.45 -18.61 -0.83
C PRO A 47 0.73 -19.09 -1.69
N ILE A 48 0.69 -18.90 -3.01
CA ILE A 48 1.71 -19.39 -3.96
C ILE A 48 2.44 -18.24 -4.64
N ALA A 49 3.66 -18.50 -5.11
CA ALA A 49 4.48 -17.49 -5.75
C ALA A 49 4.05 -17.14 -7.18
N HIS A 50 3.49 -18.09 -7.93
CA HIS A 50 3.02 -17.82 -9.28
C HIS A 50 1.92 -18.80 -9.66
N GLY A 51 0.86 -18.30 -10.28
CA GLY A 51 -0.28 -19.12 -10.67
C GLY A 51 -1.25 -18.35 -11.55
N ARG A 52 -2.02 -19.06 -12.37
CA ARG A 52 -3.12 -18.47 -13.13
C ARG A 52 -4.39 -18.51 -12.28
N ILE A 53 -5.06 -17.38 -12.16
CA ILE A 53 -6.35 -17.29 -11.51
C ILE A 53 -7.39 -17.81 -12.50
N GLN A 54 -8.10 -18.88 -12.11
CA GLN A 54 -9.17 -19.45 -12.94
C GLN A 54 -10.51 -18.78 -12.65
N SER A 55 -10.80 -18.56 -11.37
CA SER A 55 -12.00 -17.88 -10.89
C SER A 55 -11.80 -17.39 -9.46
N ILE A 56 -12.62 -16.42 -9.06
CA ILE A 56 -12.76 -15.94 -7.68
C ILE A 56 -14.27 -15.94 -7.38
N ASP A 57 -14.68 -16.61 -6.31
CA ASP A 57 -16.05 -16.57 -5.82
C ASP A 57 -16.13 -15.74 -4.54
N LEU A 58 -16.82 -14.61 -4.62
CA LEU A 58 -17.01 -13.67 -3.51
C LEU A 58 -18.29 -13.94 -2.72
N ALA A 59 -19.19 -14.81 -3.21
CA ALA A 59 -20.48 -15.05 -2.57
C ALA A 59 -20.35 -15.51 -1.11
N PRO A 60 -19.45 -16.43 -0.74
CA PRO A 60 -19.29 -16.83 0.66
C PRO A 60 -18.90 -15.68 1.58
N ALA A 61 -18.05 -14.76 1.12
CA ALA A 61 -17.63 -13.60 1.90
C ALA A 61 -18.78 -12.62 2.15
N LEU A 62 -19.60 -12.38 1.12
CA LEU A 62 -20.78 -11.50 1.19
C LEU A 62 -21.88 -12.03 2.12
N GLN A 63 -21.93 -13.34 2.39
CA GLN A 63 -22.89 -13.93 3.33
C GLN A 63 -22.47 -13.82 4.81
N ILE A 64 -21.24 -13.38 5.10
CA ILE A 64 -20.77 -13.25 6.48
C ILE A 64 -21.43 -12.01 7.12
N PRO A 65 -22.11 -12.16 8.28
CA PRO A 65 -22.70 -11.01 8.98
C PRO A 65 -21.68 -9.92 9.27
N GLY A 66 -21.99 -8.69 8.89
CA GLY A 66 -21.12 -7.51 9.07
C GLY A 66 -20.17 -7.22 7.90
N VAL A 67 -20.10 -8.08 6.88
CA VAL A 67 -19.42 -7.74 5.63
C VAL A 67 -20.27 -6.77 4.83
N LEU A 68 -19.69 -5.62 4.49
CA LEU A 68 -20.36 -4.58 3.71
C LEU A 68 -20.13 -4.72 2.20
N ALA A 69 -18.97 -5.24 1.81
CA ALA A 69 -18.57 -5.46 0.43
C ALA A 69 -17.46 -6.51 0.36
N ALA A 70 -17.38 -7.20 -0.78
CA ALA A 70 -16.24 -8.02 -1.18
C ALA A 70 -15.93 -7.65 -2.64
N MET A 71 -14.65 -7.52 -2.97
CA MET A 71 -14.20 -7.07 -4.30
C MET A 71 -13.02 -7.93 -4.76
N CYS A 72 -12.84 -8.07 -6.06
CA CYS A 72 -11.71 -8.73 -6.70
C CYS A 72 -11.18 -7.89 -7.87
N GLY A 73 -10.28 -8.48 -8.67
CA GLY A 73 -9.68 -7.82 -9.82
C GLY A 73 -10.68 -7.30 -10.86
N ASP A 74 -11.86 -7.91 -10.94
CA ASP A 74 -12.92 -7.55 -11.91
C ASP A 74 -13.65 -6.25 -11.55
N ASP A 75 -13.54 -5.79 -10.30
CA ASP A 75 -14.16 -4.53 -9.84
C ASP A 75 -13.30 -3.29 -10.17
N PHE A 76 -12.10 -3.50 -10.73
CA PHE A 76 -11.18 -2.42 -11.08
C PHE A 76 -11.20 -2.14 -12.59
N PRO A 77 -11.08 -0.87 -13.01
CA PRO A 77 -11.02 -0.52 -14.43
C PRO A 77 -9.80 -1.15 -15.10
N ASP A 78 -9.92 -1.48 -16.40
CA ASP A 78 -8.76 -1.87 -17.19
C ASP A 78 -7.79 -0.71 -17.32
N ALA A 79 -6.57 -0.92 -16.83
CA ALA A 79 -5.52 0.09 -16.82
C ALA A 79 -4.96 0.41 -18.21
N ASP A 80 -5.34 -0.36 -19.24
CA ASP A 80 -5.14 -0.01 -20.65
C ASP A 80 -5.86 1.31 -21.02
N ALA A 81 -6.86 1.72 -20.23
CA ALA A 81 -7.55 3.01 -20.36
C ALA A 81 -6.78 4.19 -19.73
N ILE A 82 -5.74 3.94 -18.93
CA ILE A 82 -4.90 4.98 -18.30
C ILE A 82 -3.74 5.31 -19.25
N GLN A 83 -4.06 5.82 -20.44
CA GLN A 83 -3.07 6.33 -21.38
C GLN A 83 -2.69 7.77 -21.03
N GLY A 84 -1.39 8.09 -21.04
CA GLY A 84 -0.90 9.47 -21.02
C GLY A 84 -0.40 10.03 -19.69
N MET A 85 -0.31 9.23 -18.64
CA MET A 85 0.48 9.61 -17.46
C MET A 85 1.96 9.31 -17.75
N SER A 86 2.77 10.36 -17.87
CA SER A 86 4.23 10.23 -17.95
C SER A 86 4.73 9.72 -16.60
N SER A 87 5.18 8.46 -16.55
CA SER A 87 5.84 7.87 -15.38
C SER A 87 7.30 8.36 -15.24
N GLY A 88 7.59 9.63 -15.55
CA GLY A 88 8.90 10.25 -15.36
C GLY A 88 10.05 9.40 -15.93
N GLU A 89 11.05 9.09 -15.10
CA GLU A 89 12.24 8.29 -15.48
C GLU A 89 11.99 6.77 -15.52
N SER A 90 10.81 6.29 -15.12
CA SER A 90 10.52 4.86 -15.06
C SER A 90 9.60 4.46 -16.21
N PRO A 91 9.97 3.48 -17.06
CA PRO A 91 9.09 2.97 -18.12
C PRO A 91 8.00 2.04 -17.55
N ALA A 92 7.49 2.33 -16.35
CA ALA A 92 6.50 1.49 -15.71
C ALA A 92 5.15 1.68 -16.41
N ASP A 93 4.72 0.62 -17.09
CA ASP A 93 3.39 0.51 -17.66
C ASP A 93 2.35 0.55 -16.53
N MET A 94 1.39 1.46 -16.63
CA MET A 94 0.30 1.58 -15.65
C MET A 94 -0.52 0.29 -15.55
N ARG A 95 -0.57 -0.48 -16.64
CA ARG A 95 -1.15 -1.81 -16.66
C ARG A 95 -0.45 -2.76 -15.70
N ASP A 96 0.87 -2.79 -15.73
CA ASP A 96 1.67 -3.66 -14.85
C ASP A 96 1.56 -3.21 -13.40
N ILE A 97 1.56 -1.90 -13.13
CA ILE A 97 1.33 -1.37 -11.78
C ILE A 97 -0.05 -1.79 -11.27
N ALA A 98 -1.11 -1.58 -12.05
CA ALA A 98 -2.48 -1.93 -11.64
C ALA A 98 -2.64 -3.42 -11.37
N ARG A 99 -1.97 -4.27 -12.15
CA ARG A 99 -1.96 -5.73 -11.96
C ARG A 99 -1.22 -6.18 -10.70
N ASN A 100 -0.36 -5.34 -10.11
CA ASN A 100 0.26 -5.58 -8.81
C ASN A 100 -0.59 -5.05 -7.63
N VAL A 101 -1.57 -4.16 -7.88
CA VAL A 101 -2.47 -3.65 -6.83
C VAL A 101 -3.53 -4.70 -6.47
N MET A 102 -4.15 -5.30 -7.48
CA MET A 102 -5.12 -6.38 -7.31
C MET A 102 -4.95 -7.39 -8.43
N ALA A 103 -4.68 -8.65 -8.05
CA ALA A 103 -4.47 -9.73 -9.00
C ALA A 103 -5.74 -9.99 -9.85
N ARG A 104 -5.56 -10.20 -11.15
CA ARG A 104 -6.65 -10.46 -12.12
C ARG A 104 -6.50 -11.83 -12.80
N ASP A 105 -5.56 -11.94 -13.72
CA ASP A 105 -5.29 -13.14 -14.51
C ASP A 105 -4.25 -14.06 -13.86
N LYS A 106 -3.31 -13.47 -13.11
CA LYS A 106 -2.19 -14.19 -12.51
C LYS A 106 -1.80 -13.64 -11.14
N VAL A 107 -1.31 -14.56 -10.32
CA VAL A 107 -0.47 -14.29 -9.17
C VAL A 107 0.98 -14.19 -9.66
N LEU A 108 1.71 -13.16 -9.23
CA LEU A 108 3.09 -12.88 -9.66
C LEU A 108 4.13 -13.16 -8.57
N TYR A 109 3.70 -13.15 -7.29
CA TYR A 109 4.55 -13.44 -6.13
C TYR A 109 3.71 -13.99 -4.97
N HIS A 110 4.38 -14.54 -3.95
CA HIS A 110 3.72 -15.01 -2.75
C HIS A 110 3.24 -13.80 -1.95
N GLY A 111 1.96 -13.78 -1.59
CA GLY A 111 1.35 -12.61 -0.96
C GLY A 111 0.72 -11.62 -1.94
N HIS A 112 0.67 -11.93 -3.25
CA HIS A 112 -0.07 -11.13 -4.23
C HIS A 112 -1.55 -11.01 -3.86
#